data_AF-A0A9D2DVP0-F1
#
_entry.id   AF-A0A9D2DVP0-F1
#
_cell.length_a   1.000
_cell.length_b   1.000
_cell.length_c   1.000
_cell.angle_alpha   90.00
_cell.angle_beta   90.00
_cell.angle_gamma   90.00
#
_symmetry.space_group_name_H-M   'P 1'
#
loop_
_entity.id
_entity.type
_entity.pdbx_description
1 polymer ?
#
loop_
_entity_poly.entity_id
_entity_poly.type
_entity_poly.pdbx_seq_one_letter_code
_entity_poly.pdbx_strand_id
1 'polypeptide(L)'
;MERIKEPLIHITRRDSMPLWKSLLIRFGAILVALVISAIFISASSTSSHGFFDYFASLFSGAFGTERRIWILLQNTALLLCVALALVVAFRMRFWNLGGNGQVLMGCLACAMCMYYLGGTLPDALVCLIMFVASVAAGAVWAVIPAVFKAFFNTNESLFTLMMNYIAMYLVAFFIALWYPNGTGAMPPLTDANLPTLGDGQMGRSLLTILIAVLVTALIFCYLRFSKHGYEIAVVGESQNTARYAGINVKKVIIRTLVLSGALCGLVGFLLVGSINHMVSTNMDGNMGFTGIMVAWMGKLNPLIMAGVSLFINFLSRGMAQVCTDFGFTSEALSDIVVGLIYFFFIGCEFFISYKVHFNSSRQKGRVAPAFSMNAASEKDGAPPEGTLPEGQALSDGTAPAGGERPPEAPGVLPKGALGDVAAPEENEKEER
;
A
#
# COMPACT_ATOMS: atom_id res chain seq x y z
N MET A 1 9.20 3.33 46.16
CA MET A 1 9.84 3.72 44.89
C MET A 1 9.81 2.53 43.95
N GLU A 2 8.76 2.41 43.14
CA GLU A 2 8.75 1.41 42.06
C GLU A 2 9.86 1.78 41.06
N ARG A 3 10.81 0.86 40.85
CA ARG A 3 11.78 1.00 39.76
C ARG A 3 11.01 0.79 38.46
N ILE A 4 10.72 1.87 37.75
CA ILE A 4 10.26 1.83 36.37
C ILE A 4 11.35 1.09 35.58
N LYS A 5 11.09 -0.16 35.18
CA LYS A 5 11.97 -0.92 34.28
C LYS A 5 11.97 -0.18 32.95
N GLU A 6 13.06 0.53 32.65
CA GLU A 6 13.27 1.09 31.33
C GLU A 6 13.31 -0.06 30.29
N PRO A 7 12.63 0.09 29.15
CA PRO A 7 12.62 -0.94 28.12
C PRO A 7 14.04 -1.16 27.57
N LEU A 8 14.47 -2.42 27.43
CA LEU A 8 15.80 -2.81 26.95
C LEU A 8 16.13 -2.29 25.54
N ILE A 9 15.10 -1.91 24.78
CA ILE A 9 15.18 -1.46 23.41
C ILE A 9 14.51 -0.09 23.34
N HIS A 10 15.30 0.93 23.04
CA HIS A 10 14.78 2.27 22.74
C HIS A 10 14.94 2.55 21.25
N ILE A 11 13.82 2.89 20.60
CA ILE A 11 13.78 3.17 19.17
C ILE A 11 13.71 4.68 18.99
N THR A 12 14.74 5.27 18.40
CA THR A 12 14.72 6.69 18.03
C THR A 12 14.59 6.84 16.52
N ARG A 13 13.79 7.82 16.08
CA ARG A 13 13.71 8.19 14.66
C ARG A 13 15.02 8.88 14.26
N ARG A 14 15.65 8.47 13.15
CA ARG A 14 16.85 9.14 12.63
C ARG A 14 16.46 10.39 11.84
N ASP A 15 17.13 11.51 12.12
CA ASP A 15 16.79 12.81 11.52
C ASP A 15 17.27 12.99 10.07
N SER A 16 18.33 12.29 9.64
CA SER A 16 18.66 12.11 8.22
C SER A 16 19.88 11.21 8.06
N MET A 17 19.90 10.39 7.01
CA MET A 17 21.12 9.73 6.54
C MET A 17 21.50 10.28 5.17
N PRO A 18 22.81 10.42 4.87
CA PRO A 18 23.24 10.79 3.53
C PRO A 18 22.75 9.76 2.51
N LEU A 19 22.32 10.24 1.34
CA LEU A 19 21.71 9.44 0.28
C LEU A 19 22.54 8.20 -0.06
N TRP A 20 23.88 8.33 -0.10
CA TRP A 20 24.79 7.21 -0.36
C TRP A 20 24.69 6.08 0.68
N LYS A 21 24.62 6.40 1.98
CA LYS A 21 24.46 5.39 3.04
C LYS A 21 23.09 4.72 2.96
N SER A 22 22.02 5.48 2.68
CA SER A 22 20.70 4.91 2.48
C SER A 22 20.66 4.00 1.25
N LEU A 23 21.31 4.37 0.16
CA LEU A 23 21.38 3.57 -1.06
C LEU A 23 22.16 2.27 -0.80
N LEU A 24 23.30 2.37 -0.12
CA LEU A 24 24.15 1.22 0.20
C LEU A 24 23.45 0.21 1.12
N ILE A 25 22.66 0.68 2.09
CA ILE A 25 21.83 -0.21 2.92
C ILE A 25 20.74 -0.87 2.09
N ARG A 26 20.09 -0.16 1.15
CA ARG A 26 19.08 -0.74 0.25
C ARG A 26 19.69 -1.78 -0.70
N PHE A 27 20.84 -1.48 -1.29
CA PHE A 27 21.55 -2.44 -2.14
C PHE A 27 22.05 -3.66 -1.35
N GLY A 28 22.57 -3.45 -0.14
CA GLY A 28 22.97 -4.53 0.76
C GLY A 28 21.79 -5.43 1.14
N ALA A 29 20.63 -4.83 1.44
CA ALA A 29 19.39 -5.56 1.72
C ALA A 29 18.96 -6.46 0.56
N ILE A 30 18.98 -5.90 -0.66
CA ILE A 30 18.62 -6.62 -1.88
C ILE A 30 19.60 -7.77 -2.14
N LEU A 31 20.91 -7.54 -1.98
CA LEU A 31 21.91 -8.58 -2.14
C LEU A 31 21.71 -9.72 -1.13
N VAL A 32 21.48 -9.40 0.14
CA VAL A 32 21.18 -10.42 1.17
C VAL A 32 19.91 -11.18 0.81
N ALA A 33 18.85 -10.49 0.40
CA ALA A 33 17.60 -11.13 -0.01
C ALA A 33 17.80 -12.06 -1.22
N LEU A 34 18.57 -11.63 -2.22
CA LEU A 34 18.91 -12.43 -3.39
C LEU A 34 19.74 -13.66 -3.02
N VAL A 35 20.73 -13.52 -2.12
CA VAL A 35 21.53 -14.65 -1.63
C VAL A 35 20.66 -15.64 -0.86
N ILE A 36 19.79 -15.17 0.03
CA ILE A 36 18.87 -16.05 0.77
C ILE A 36 17.91 -16.76 -0.19
N SER A 37 17.38 -16.05 -1.20
CA SER A 37 16.52 -16.68 -2.21
C SER A 37 17.26 -17.71 -3.06
N ALA A 38 18.52 -17.44 -3.43
CA ALA A 38 19.37 -18.38 -4.16
C ALA A 38 19.61 -19.64 -3.32
N ILE A 39 19.92 -19.48 -2.03
CA ILE A 39 20.08 -20.59 -1.08
C ILE A 39 18.78 -21.39 -0.99
N PHE A 40 17.64 -20.71 -0.79
CA PHE A 40 16.34 -21.36 -0.66
C PHE A 40 15.98 -22.19 -1.90
N ILE A 41 16.21 -21.65 -3.09
CA ILE A 41 15.94 -22.34 -4.35
C ILE A 41 16.91 -23.49 -4.57
N SER A 42 18.21 -23.29 -4.34
CA SER A 42 19.21 -24.36 -4.48
C SER A 42 19.00 -25.50 -3.49
N ALA A 43 18.45 -25.22 -2.30
CA ALA A 43 18.09 -26.24 -1.32
C ALA A 43 16.79 -26.98 -1.69
N SER A 44 15.89 -26.33 -2.43
CA SER A 44 14.58 -26.88 -2.81
C SER A 44 14.58 -27.53 -4.20
N SER A 45 15.59 -27.28 -5.03
CA SER A 45 15.71 -27.84 -6.37
C SER A 45 16.18 -29.29 -6.31
N THR A 46 15.45 -30.18 -6.98
CA THR A 46 15.86 -31.58 -7.19
C THR A 46 16.98 -31.72 -8.24
N SER A 47 17.18 -30.69 -9.06
CA SER A 47 18.18 -30.62 -10.13
C SER A 47 19.53 -30.07 -9.66
N SER A 48 20.60 -30.53 -10.30
CA SER A 48 22.01 -30.19 -10.03
C SER A 48 22.42 -28.77 -10.47
N HIS A 49 21.55 -27.79 -10.31
CA HIS A 49 21.84 -26.40 -10.64
C HIS A 49 22.59 -25.73 -9.48
N GLY A 50 23.70 -25.06 -9.80
CA GLY A 50 24.54 -24.39 -8.82
C GLY A 50 23.93 -23.07 -8.32
N PHE A 51 24.46 -22.57 -7.20
CA PHE A 51 24.14 -21.25 -6.65
C PHE A 51 24.29 -20.11 -7.69
N PHE A 52 25.26 -20.22 -8.59
CA PHE A 52 25.51 -19.23 -9.64
C PHE A 52 24.52 -19.32 -10.80
N ASP A 53 23.94 -20.49 -11.07
CA ASP A 53 22.97 -20.70 -12.15
C ASP A 53 21.66 -19.97 -11.87
N TYR A 54 21.31 -19.80 -10.58
CA TYR A 54 20.20 -18.96 -10.16
C TYR A 54 20.36 -17.51 -10.65
N PHE A 55 21.52 -16.90 -10.40
CA PHE A 55 21.76 -15.51 -10.83
C PHE A 55 21.81 -15.39 -12.35
N ALA A 56 22.41 -16.37 -13.03
CA ALA A 56 22.43 -16.40 -14.49
C ALA A 56 21.00 -16.47 -15.07
N SER A 57 20.15 -17.33 -14.50
CA SER A 57 18.75 -17.50 -14.93
C SER A 57 17.88 -16.28 -14.59
N LEU A 58 18.13 -15.64 -13.44
CA LEU A 58 17.46 -14.39 -13.04
C LEU A 58 17.76 -13.27 -14.04
N PHE A 59 19.03 -13.09 -14.42
CA PHE A 59 19.44 -12.08 -15.40
C PHE A 59 18.99 -12.44 -16.83
N SER A 60 19.04 -13.72 -17.22
CA SER A 60 18.58 -14.17 -18.54
C SER A 60 17.06 -14.04 -18.70
N GLY A 61 16.30 -14.18 -17.61
CA GLY A 61 14.85 -13.95 -17.57
C GLY A 61 14.47 -12.51 -17.90
N ALA A 62 15.25 -11.54 -17.42
CA ALA A 62 14.98 -10.12 -17.66
C ALA A 62 15.62 -9.58 -18.95
N PHE A 63 16.87 -9.95 -19.25
CA PHE A 63 17.67 -9.35 -20.32
C PHE A 63 18.08 -10.33 -21.43
N GLY A 64 17.64 -11.60 -21.38
CA GLY A 64 18.16 -12.64 -22.28
C GLY A 64 17.82 -12.46 -23.76
N THR A 65 16.69 -11.83 -24.11
CA THR A 65 16.31 -11.55 -25.50
C THR A 65 15.68 -10.17 -25.61
N GLU A 66 15.78 -9.55 -26.79
CA GLU A 66 15.17 -8.25 -27.08
C GLU A 66 13.66 -8.24 -26.75
N ARG A 67 12.94 -9.31 -27.10
CA ARG A 67 11.53 -9.48 -26.74
C ARG A 67 11.30 -9.45 -25.23
N ARG A 68 12.14 -10.09 -24.42
CA ARG A 68 12.01 -10.10 -22.95
C ARG A 68 12.22 -8.70 -22.37
N ILE A 69 13.14 -7.92 -22.92
CA ILE A 69 13.40 -6.52 -22.50
C ILE A 69 12.15 -5.65 -22.75
N TRP A 70 11.52 -5.77 -23.93
CA TRP A 70 10.30 -5.02 -24.22
C TRP A 70 9.13 -5.39 -23.32
N ILE A 71 8.97 -6.67 -23.06
CA ILE A 71 7.94 -7.18 -22.14
C ILE A 71 8.20 -6.68 -20.70
N LEU A 72 9.46 -6.66 -20.26
CA LEU A 72 9.86 -6.11 -18.96
C LEU A 72 9.49 -4.62 -18.85
N LEU A 73 9.83 -3.82 -19.86
CA LEU A 73 9.53 -2.39 -19.89
C LEU A 73 8.01 -2.14 -19.95
N GLN A 74 7.26 -2.95 -20.69
CA GLN A 74 5.81 -2.87 -20.77
C GLN A 74 5.14 -3.18 -19.41
N ASN A 75 5.54 -4.26 -18.75
CA ASN A 75 5.03 -4.58 -17.42
C ASN A 75 5.39 -3.50 -16.39
N THR A 76 6.60 -2.97 -16.49
CA THR A 76 7.07 -1.87 -15.64
C THR A 76 6.19 -0.63 -15.83
N ALA A 77 5.89 -0.29 -17.07
CA ALA A 77 5.01 0.83 -17.44
C ALA A 77 3.60 0.66 -16.85
N LEU A 78 3.00 -0.54 -16.94
CA LEU A 78 1.68 -0.82 -16.36
C LEU A 78 1.69 -0.72 -14.84
N LEU A 79 2.64 -1.38 -14.18
CA LEU A 79 2.76 -1.35 -12.72
C LEU A 79 2.99 0.08 -12.22
N LEU A 80 3.80 0.87 -12.94
CA LEU A 80 4.02 2.28 -12.64
C LEU A 80 2.72 3.08 -12.76
N CYS A 81 1.91 2.87 -13.80
CA CYS A 81 0.62 3.55 -13.95
C CYS A 81 -0.31 3.26 -12.77
N VAL A 82 -0.44 2.00 -12.36
CA VAL A 82 -1.25 1.62 -11.19
C VAL A 82 -0.70 2.25 -9.92
N ALA A 83 0.62 2.19 -9.71
CA ALA A 83 1.24 2.78 -8.53
C ALA A 83 1.01 4.31 -8.48
N LEU A 84 1.09 5.00 -9.62
CA LEU A 84 0.83 6.43 -9.72
C LEU A 84 -0.65 6.76 -9.45
N ALA A 85 -1.57 5.93 -9.93
CA ALA A 85 -2.99 6.06 -9.62
C ALA A 85 -3.24 6.00 -8.10
N LEU A 86 -2.56 5.08 -7.40
CA LEU A 86 -2.67 4.92 -5.95
C LEU A 86 -2.01 6.06 -5.17
N VAL A 87 -0.90 6.61 -5.66
CA VAL A 87 -0.21 7.74 -5.01
C VAL A 87 -1.09 8.96 -4.86
N VAL A 88 -1.97 9.24 -5.83
CA VAL A 88 -2.90 10.37 -5.73
C VAL A 88 -3.80 10.22 -4.50
N ALA A 89 -4.29 9.01 -4.21
CA ALA A 89 -5.09 8.73 -3.02
C ALA A 89 -4.24 8.72 -1.73
N PHE A 90 -3.03 8.14 -1.76
CA PHE A 90 -2.17 8.11 -0.57
C PHE A 90 -1.67 9.48 -0.12
N ARG A 91 -1.55 10.46 -1.03
CA ARG A 91 -1.20 11.84 -0.68
C ARG A 91 -2.19 12.51 0.27
N MET A 92 -3.47 12.16 0.19
CA MET A 92 -4.50 12.65 1.12
C MET A 92 -4.67 11.75 2.36
N ARG A 93 -3.73 10.81 2.61
CA ARG A 93 -3.82 9.74 3.61
C ARG A 93 -5.04 8.83 3.45
N PHE A 94 -5.63 8.79 2.26
CA PHE A 94 -6.70 7.86 1.97
C PHE A 94 -6.10 6.52 1.56
N TRP A 95 -6.31 5.47 2.35
CA TRP A 95 -5.79 4.14 2.05
C TRP A 95 -6.67 3.44 1.00
N ASN A 96 -6.42 3.73 -0.28
CA ASN A 96 -7.08 3.02 -1.38
C ASN A 96 -6.44 1.63 -1.57
N LEU A 97 -7.10 0.57 -1.07
CA LEU A 97 -6.73 -0.83 -1.36
C LEU A 97 -7.54 -1.43 -2.51
N GLY A 98 -8.43 -0.63 -3.12
CA GLY A 98 -9.35 -1.05 -4.17
C GLY A 98 -8.79 -1.01 -5.59
N GLY A 99 -7.47 -0.81 -5.75
CA GLY A 99 -6.83 -0.64 -7.06
C GLY A 99 -7.05 -1.81 -8.01
N ASN A 100 -6.94 -3.05 -7.50
CA ASN A 100 -7.20 -4.27 -8.30
C ASN A 100 -8.62 -4.27 -8.87
N GLY A 101 -9.63 -4.01 -8.04
CA GLY A 101 -11.03 -3.97 -8.46
C GLY A 101 -11.30 -2.86 -9.49
N GLN A 102 -10.67 -1.69 -9.34
CA GLN A 102 -10.77 -0.60 -10.32
C GLN A 102 -10.17 -1.00 -11.68
N VAL A 103 -9.03 -1.71 -11.69
CA VAL A 103 -8.42 -2.24 -12.91
C VAL A 103 -9.31 -3.32 -13.54
N LEU A 104 -9.81 -4.28 -12.75
CA LEU A 104 -10.68 -5.37 -13.22
C LEU A 104 -11.97 -4.85 -13.85
N MET A 105 -12.61 -3.83 -13.26
CA MET A 105 -13.80 -3.23 -13.85
C MET A 105 -13.50 -2.48 -15.16
N GLY A 106 -12.31 -1.88 -15.29
CA GLY A 106 -11.82 -1.35 -16.55
C GLY A 106 -11.65 -2.45 -17.61
N CYS A 107 -11.00 -3.56 -17.24
CA CYS A 107 -10.86 -4.73 -18.12
C CYS A 107 -12.21 -5.25 -18.60
N LEU A 108 -13.17 -5.39 -17.69
CA LEU A 108 -14.53 -5.85 -18.00
C LEU A 108 -15.24 -4.92 -18.98
N ALA A 109 -15.19 -3.61 -18.75
CA ALA A 109 -15.81 -2.63 -19.64
C ALA A 109 -15.15 -2.63 -21.03
N CYS A 110 -13.83 -2.82 -21.10
CA CYS A 110 -13.10 -2.98 -22.36
C CYS A 110 -13.57 -4.23 -23.11
N ALA A 111 -13.63 -5.39 -22.43
CA ALA A 111 -14.08 -6.64 -23.05
C ALA A 111 -15.56 -6.61 -23.47
N MET A 112 -16.43 -5.98 -22.68
CA MET A 112 -17.82 -5.72 -23.07
C MET A 112 -17.90 -4.97 -24.39
N CYS A 113 -17.10 -3.91 -24.55
CA CYS A 113 -17.06 -3.14 -25.79
C CYS A 113 -16.54 -4.00 -26.95
N MET A 114 -15.47 -4.77 -26.75
CA MET A 114 -14.93 -5.66 -27.80
C MET A 114 -15.92 -6.75 -28.21
N TYR A 115 -16.64 -7.35 -27.26
CA TYR A 115 -17.59 -8.43 -27.54
C TYR A 115 -18.85 -7.94 -28.26
N TYR A 116 -19.44 -6.83 -27.83
CA TYR A 116 -20.70 -6.34 -28.41
C TYR A 116 -20.52 -5.45 -29.63
N LEU A 117 -19.44 -4.66 -29.69
CA LEU A 117 -19.20 -3.71 -30.80
C LEU A 117 -18.19 -4.25 -31.82
N GLY A 118 -17.46 -5.32 -31.50
CA GLY A 118 -16.54 -5.98 -32.42
C GLY A 118 -17.26 -6.39 -33.72
N GLY A 119 -16.73 -5.93 -34.85
CA GLY A 119 -17.27 -6.24 -36.18
C GLY A 119 -18.45 -5.36 -36.66
N THR A 120 -19.00 -4.47 -35.84
CA THR A 120 -20.13 -3.59 -36.24
C THR A 120 -19.71 -2.16 -36.58
N LEU A 121 -18.60 -1.68 -36.04
CA LEU A 121 -18.09 -0.31 -36.19
C LEU A 121 -16.62 -0.30 -36.64
N PRO A 122 -16.13 0.80 -37.23
CA PRO A 122 -14.71 0.95 -37.56
C PRO A 122 -13.82 0.79 -36.31
N ASP A 123 -12.72 0.04 -36.44
CA ASP A 123 -11.82 -0.31 -35.32
C ASP A 123 -11.34 0.90 -34.50
N ALA A 124 -11.08 2.04 -35.17
CA ALA A 124 -10.66 3.27 -34.50
C ALA A 124 -11.75 3.84 -33.56
N LEU A 125 -13.02 3.74 -33.95
CA LEU A 125 -14.14 4.21 -33.12
C LEU A 125 -14.37 3.27 -31.94
N VAL A 126 -14.26 1.96 -32.16
CA VAL A 126 -14.36 0.96 -31.08
C VAL A 126 -13.22 1.19 -30.06
N CYS A 127 -12.00 1.49 -30.51
CA CYS A 127 -10.87 1.86 -29.65
C CYS A 127 -11.16 3.09 -28.77
N LEU A 128 -11.78 4.13 -29.32
CA LEU A 128 -12.15 5.32 -28.56
C LEU A 128 -13.25 5.01 -27.53
N ILE A 129 -14.28 4.27 -27.95
CA ILE A 129 -15.39 3.89 -27.07
C ILE A 129 -14.89 3.03 -25.91
N MET A 130 -14.06 2.02 -26.18
CA MET A 130 -13.51 1.16 -25.13
C MET A 130 -12.59 1.94 -24.17
N PHE A 131 -11.83 2.92 -24.66
CA PHE A 131 -11.01 3.79 -23.82
C PHE A 131 -11.89 4.60 -22.86
N VAL A 132 -12.92 5.27 -23.38
CA VAL A 132 -13.85 6.07 -22.55
C VAL A 132 -14.61 5.18 -21.58
N ALA A 133 -15.11 4.03 -22.04
CA ALA A 133 -15.85 3.08 -21.21
C ALA A 133 -15.00 2.51 -20.08
N SER A 134 -13.75 2.13 -20.36
CA SER A 134 -12.84 1.58 -19.35
C SER A 134 -12.45 2.60 -18.28
N VAL A 135 -12.13 3.83 -18.70
CA VAL A 135 -11.83 4.94 -17.78
C VAL A 135 -13.06 5.29 -16.93
N ALA A 136 -14.25 5.35 -17.54
CA ALA A 136 -15.49 5.62 -16.84
C ALA A 136 -15.83 4.50 -15.84
N ALA A 137 -15.68 3.23 -16.21
CA ALA A 137 -15.94 2.10 -15.33
C ALA A 137 -15.02 2.10 -14.10
N GLY A 138 -13.71 2.33 -14.30
CA GLY A 138 -12.76 2.46 -13.20
C GLY A 138 -13.07 3.66 -12.29
N ALA A 139 -13.47 4.79 -12.87
CA ALA A 139 -13.86 5.99 -12.12
C ALA A 139 -15.14 5.76 -11.29
N VAL A 140 -16.19 5.20 -11.90
CA VAL A 140 -17.46 4.88 -11.21
C VAL A 140 -17.21 3.90 -10.07
N TRP A 141 -16.36 2.88 -10.28
CA TRP A 141 -16.02 1.92 -9.23
C TRP A 141 -15.33 2.58 -8.04
N ALA A 142 -14.49 3.60 -8.28
CA ALA A 142 -13.83 4.36 -7.22
C ALA A 142 -14.75 5.38 -6.52
N VAL A 143 -15.82 5.85 -7.17
CA VAL A 143 -16.78 6.78 -6.56
C VAL A 143 -17.56 6.13 -5.43
N ILE A 144 -17.90 4.85 -5.55
CA ILE A 144 -18.68 4.12 -4.55
C ILE A 144 -18.02 4.24 -3.15
N PRO A 145 -16.78 3.75 -2.92
CA PRO A 145 -16.08 3.94 -1.64
C PRO A 145 -15.91 5.42 -1.27
N ALA A 146 -15.70 6.30 -2.24
CA ALA A 146 -15.46 7.71 -2.00
C ALA A 146 -16.67 8.42 -1.38
N VAL A 147 -17.87 8.14 -1.89
CA VAL A 147 -19.13 8.69 -1.39
C VAL A 147 -19.39 8.16 0.01
N PHE A 148 -19.25 6.85 0.23
CA PHE A 148 -19.44 6.28 1.56
C PHE A 148 -18.46 6.87 2.58
N LYS A 149 -17.20 7.10 2.21
CA LYS A 149 -16.27 7.82 3.08
C LYS A 149 -16.68 9.26 3.33
N ALA A 150 -16.98 10.01 2.26
CA ALA A 150 -17.21 11.45 2.35
C ALA A 150 -18.47 11.83 3.14
N PHE A 151 -19.49 10.97 3.12
CA PHE A 151 -20.78 11.23 3.79
C PHE A 151 -20.94 10.45 5.10
N PHE A 152 -20.50 9.19 5.17
CA PHE A 152 -20.74 8.30 6.30
C PHE A 152 -19.49 8.02 7.15
N ASN A 153 -18.34 8.59 6.80
CA ASN A 153 -17.06 8.43 7.51
C ASN A 153 -16.67 6.96 7.75
N THR A 154 -17.00 6.07 6.82
CA THR A 154 -16.69 4.64 6.89
C THR A 154 -15.18 4.37 6.88
N ASN A 155 -14.78 3.17 7.30
CA ASN A 155 -13.41 2.68 7.11
C ASN A 155 -13.14 2.44 5.62
N GLU A 156 -12.40 3.36 5.01
CA GLU A 156 -12.01 3.33 3.60
C GLU A 156 -11.19 2.10 3.20
N SER A 157 -10.26 1.67 4.04
CA SER A 157 -9.33 0.58 3.72
C SER A 157 -10.09 -0.74 3.60
N LEU A 158 -10.97 -1.04 4.56
CA LEU A 158 -11.78 -2.25 4.53
C LEU A 158 -12.76 -2.22 3.35
N PHE A 159 -13.46 -1.10 3.16
CA PHE A 159 -14.48 -0.99 2.13
C PHE A 159 -13.90 -1.10 0.71
N THR A 160 -12.76 -0.45 0.45
CA THR A 160 -12.08 -0.56 -0.85
C THR A 160 -11.50 -1.96 -1.09
N LEU A 161 -11.01 -2.63 -0.04
CA LEU A 161 -10.56 -4.02 -0.14
C LEU A 161 -11.72 -4.97 -0.45
N MET A 162 -12.86 -4.83 0.23
CA MET A 162 -14.03 -5.68 -0.03
C MET A 162 -14.58 -5.51 -1.45
N MET A 163 -14.52 -4.30 -1.99
CA MET A 163 -14.93 -4.01 -3.37
C MET A 163 -14.09 -4.73 -4.43
N ASN A 164 -12.85 -5.17 -4.12
CA ASN A 164 -12.06 -5.97 -5.05
C ASN A 164 -12.70 -7.34 -5.29
N TYR A 165 -13.19 -8.00 -4.24
CA TYR A 165 -13.83 -9.31 -4.36
C TYR A 165 -15.13 -9.21 -5.15
N ILE A 166 -15.93 -8.16 -4.91
CA ILE A 166 -17.15 -7.91 -5.68
C ILE A 166 -16.82 -7.72 -7.16
N ALA A 167 -15.77 -6.95 -7.49
CA ALA A 167 -15.33 -6.78 -8.88
C ALA A 167 -14.92 -8.12 -9.51
N MET A 168 -14.12 -8.92 -8.81
CA MET A 168 -13.69 -10.24 -9.29
C MET A 168 -14.88 -11.15 -9.60
N TYR A 169 -15.88 -11.23 -8.72
CA TYR A 169 -17.07 -12.05 -8.95
C TYR A 169 -17.97 -11.50 -10.05
N LEU A 170 -18.05 -10.17 -10.23
CA LEU A 170 -18.75 -9.59 -11.38
C LEU A 170 -18.07 -9.97 -12.69
N VAL A 171 -16.74 -9.88 -12.76
CA VAL A 171 -15.99 -10.32 -13.94
C VAL A 171 -16.23 -11.81 -14.21
N ALA A 172 -16.18 -12.66 -13.16
CA ALA A 172 -16.47 -14.09 -13.29
C ALA A 172 -17.87 -14.36 -13.83
N PHE A 173 -18.89 -13.63 -13.35
CA PHE A 173 -20.27 -13.75 -13.81
C PHE A 173 -20.41 -13.42 -15.31
N PHE A 174 -19.81 -12.33 -15.78
CA PHE A 174 -19.86 -11.95 -17.20
C PHE A 174 -19.10 -12.92 -18.10
N ILE A 175 -17.94 -13.43 -17.64
CA ILE A 175 -17.21 -14.48 -18.36
C ILE A 175 -18.09 -15.74 -18.50
N ALA A 176 -18.75 -16.16 -17.42
CA ALA A 176 -19.64 -17.32 -17.45
C ALA A 176 -20.85 -17.13 -18.39
N LEU A 177 -21.34 -15.90 -18.53
CA LEU A 177 -22.43 -15.56 -19.44
C LEU A 177 -22.00 -15.65 -20.92
N TRP A 178 -20.82 -15.15 -21.28
CA TRP A 178 -20.35 -15.17 -22.68
C TRP A 178 -19.76 -16.51 -23.09
N TYR A 179 -19.09 -17.18 -22.16
CA TYR A 179 -18.43 -18.46 -22.37
C TYR A 179 -18.76 -19.43 -21.23
N PRO A 180 -19.90 -20.15 -21.32
CA PRO A 180 -20.30 -21.15 -20.33
C PRO A 180 -19.41 -22.41 -20.30
N ASN A 181 -18.31 -22.44 -21.05
CA ASN A 181 -17.43 -23.61 -21.21
C ASN A 181 -16.48 -23.87 -20.01
N GLY A 182 -16.67 -23.18 -18.88
CA GLY A 182 -16.04 -23.53 -17.59
C GLY A 182 -14.55 -23.21 -17.41
N THR A 183 -13.89 -22.57 -18.38
CA THR A 183 -12.45 -22.27 -18.32
C THR A 183 -12.08 -21.02 -17.51
N GLY A 184 -13.07 -20.23 -17.05
CA GLY A 184 -12.85 -19.03 -16.23
C GLY A 184 -12.10 -17.88 -16.95
N ALA A 185 -11.87 -18.00 -18.25
CA ALA A 185 -11.21 -17.02 -19.10
C ALA A 185 -11.84 -17.01 -20.50
N MET A 186 -12.00 -15.81 -21.06
CA MET A 186 -12.45 -15.62 -22.43
C MET A 186 -11.29 -15.87 -23.41
N PRO A 187 -11.51 -16.58 -24.54
CA PRO A 187 -10.51 -16.69 -25.60
C PRO A 187 -10.18 -15.32 -26.23
N PRO A 188 -9.01 -15.17 -26.90
CA PRO A 188 -8.59 -13.88 -27.41
C PRO A 188 -9.53 -13.39 -28.51
N LEU A 189 -10.11 -12.20 -28.30
CA LEU A 189 -10.88 -11.50 -29.31
C LEU A 189 -9.93 -10.94 -30.38
N THR A 190 -10.19 -11.26 -31.65
CA THR A 190 -9.37 -10.80 -32.79
C THR A 190 -9.78 -9.43 -33.32
N ASP A 191 -10.98 -8.98 -32.98
CA ASP A 191 -11.61 -7.77 -33.53
C ASP A 191 -11.41 -6.57 -32.59
N ALA A 192 -11.15 -5.39 -33.16
CA ALA A 192 -10.87 -4.13 -32.45
C ALA A 192 -9.59 -4.10 -31.60
N ASN A 193 -8.49 -4.64 -32.13
CA ASN A 193 -7.16 -4.48 -31.51
C ASN A 193 -6.62 -3.06 -31.70
N LEU A 194 -5.95 -2.53 -30.67
CA LEU A 194 -5.25 -1.25 -30.78
C LEU A 194 -4.23 -1.30 -31.94
N PRO A 195 -4.16 -0.26 -32.79
CA PRO A 195 -3.20 -0.21 -33.88
C PRO A 195 -1.77 -0.30 -33.33
N THR A 196 -1.01 -1.25 -33.85
CA THR A 196 0.38 -1.45 -33.45
C THR A 196 1.25 -0.38 -34.11
N LEU A 197 1.96 0.42 -33.31
CA LEU A 197 2.89 1.42 -33.83
C LEU A 197 4.23 0.73 -34.18
N GLY A 198 4.24 -0.02 -35.28
CA GLY A 198 5.39 -0.80 -35.78
C GLY A 198 5.14 -2.30 -35.86
N ASP A 199 6.11 -3.03 -36.43
CA ASP A 199 6.00 -4.48 -36.64
C ASP A 199 6.26 -5.29 -35.36
N GLY A 200 5.40 -6.27 -35.11
CA GLY A 200 5.59 -7.29 -34.06
C GLY A 200 5.30 -6.84 -32.62
N GLN A 201 5.84 -7.58 -31.66
CA GLN A 201 5.68 -7.35 -30.21
C GLN A 201 6.17 -5.96 -29.76
N MET A 202 7.14 -5.39 -30.50
CA MET A 202 7.69 -4.05 -30.31
C MET A 202 6.63 -2.95 -30.38
N GLY A 203 5.80 -2.95 -31.43
CA GLY A 203 4.80 -1.91 -31.66
C GLY A 203 3.69 -1.90 -30.61
N ARG A 204 3.35 -3.08 -30.05
CA ARG A 204 2.35 -3.23 -28.96
C ARG A 204 2.87 -2.68 -27.63
N SER A 205 4.12 -2.98 -27.29
CA SER A 205 4.75 -2.51 -26.05
C SER A 205 5.02 -1.00 -26.07
N LEU A 206 5.38 -0.43 -27.23
CA LEU A 206 5.68 0.99 -27.38
C LEU A 206 4.50 1.90 -27.02
N LEU A 207 3.28 1.59 -27.47
CA LEU A 207 2.09 2.38 -27.15
C LEU A 207 1.84 2.42 -25.63
N THR A 208 1.95 1.26 -24.98
CA THR A 208 1.78 1.15 -23.52
C THR A 208 2.83 1.97 -22.76
N ILE A 209 4.10 1.89 -23.20
CA ILE A 209 5.21 2.64 -22.58
C ILE A 209 5.04 4.14 -22.79
N LEU A 210 4.67 4.59 -23.99
CA LEU A 210 4.44 6.00 -24.30
C LEU A 210 3.31 6.58 -23.43
N ILE A 211 2.19 5.85 -23.31
CA ILE A 211 1.06 6.25 -22.48
C ILE A 211 1.48 6.31 -21.02
N ALA A 212 2.25 5.34 -20.52
CA ALA A 212 2.72 5.36 -19.15
C ALA A 212 3.66 6.52 -18.84
N VAL A 213 4.57 6.86 -19.76
CA VAL A 213 5.44 8.04 -19.64
C VAL A 213 4.61 9.32 -19.63
N LEU A 214 3.63 9.43 -20.52
CA LEU A 214 2.71 10.58 -20.56
C LEU A 214 1.91 10.71 -19.25
N VAL A 215 1.32 9.62 -18.77
CA VAL A 215 0.59 9.59 -17.48
C VAL A 215 1.49 9.96 -16.32
N THR A 216 2.74 9.47 -16.31
CA THR A 216 3.74 9.83 -15.29
C THR A 216 4.03 11.33 -15.29
N ALA A 217 4.27 11.91 -16.47
CA ALA A 217 4.52 13.35 -16.61
C ALA A 217 3.29 14.18 -16.19
N LEU A 218 2.09 13.77 -16.60
CA LEU A 218 0.84 14.43 -16.24
C LEU A 218 0.56 14.40 -14.74
N ILE A 219 0.73 13.24 -14.08
CA ILE A 219 0.51 13.11 -12.63
C ILE A 219 1.58 13.87 -11.85
N PHE A 220 2.84 13.81 -12.29
CA PHE A 220 3.91 14.60 -11.68
C PHE A 220 3.61 16.10 -11.76
N CYS A 221 3.17 16.59 -12.92
CA CYS A 221 2.78 17.98 -13.11
C CYS A 221 1.55 18.33 -12.26
N TYR A 222 0.52 17.48 -12.27
CA TYR A 222 -0.72 17.66 -11.52
C TYR A 222 -0.48 17.75 -10.01
N LEU A 223 0.31 16.84 -9.44
CA LEU A 223 0.59 16.83 -8.00
C LEU A 223 1.48 17.99 -7.55
N ARG A 224 2.37 18.49 -8.41
CA ARG A 224 3.35 19.54 -8.05
C ARG A 224 2.90 20.96 -8.37
N PHE A 225 2.19 21.16 -9.48
CA PHE A 225 1.88 22.50 -10.00
C PHE A 225 0.39 22.84 -10.03
N SER A 226 -0.52 21.90 -9.74
CA SER A 226 -1.96 22.17 -9.75
C SER A 226 -2.50 22.60 -8.39
N LYS A 227 -3.53 23.47 -8.40
CA LYS A 227 -4.36 23.79 -7.23
C LYS A 227 -4.94 22.53 -6.57
N HIS A 228 -5.33 21.55 -7.39
CA HIS A 228 -5.89 20.30 -6.88
C HIS A 228 -4.85 19.49 -6.09
N GLY A 229 -3.59 19.47 -6.55
CA GLY A 229 -2.49 18.84 -5.82
C GLY A 229 -2.26 19.48 -4.45
N TYR A 230 -2.39 20.81 -4.37
CA TYR A 230 -2.34 21.55 -3.10
C TYR A 230 -3.49 21.20 -2.16
N GLU A 231 -4.74 21.16 -2.66
CA GLU A 231 -5.90 20.76 -1.86
C GLU A 231 -5.75 19.35 -1.28
N ILE A 232 -5.24 18.40 -2.08
CA ILE A 232 -4.96 17.02 -1.65
C ILE A 232 -3.90 16.99 -0.54
N ALA A 233 -2.82 17.77 -0.68
CA ALA A 233 -1.74 17.83 0.30
C ALA A 233 -2.23 18.40 1.65
N VAL A 234 -2.99 19.50 1.62
CA VAL A 234 -3.54 20.13 2.83
C VAL A 234 -4.52 19.20 3.54
N VAL A 235 -5.39 18.50 2.80
CA VAL A 235 -6.30 17.50 3.37
C VAL A 235 -5.54 16.32 3.99
N GLY A 236 -4.42 15.93 3.39
CA GLY A 236 -3.54 14.88 3.91
C GLY A 236 -2.80 15.24 5.20
N GLU A 237 -2.53 16.53 5.44
CA GLU A 237 -1.94 16.98 6.70
C GLU A 237 -2.96 17.00 7.83
N SER A 238 -4.12 17.63 7.62
CA SER A 238 -5.20 17.67 8.60
C SER A 238 -6.51 18.10 7.95
N GLN A 239 -7.55 17.28 8.13
CA GLN A 239 -8.90 17.61 7.66
C GLN A 239 -9.44 18.88 8.35
N ASN A 240 -9.08 19.13 9.60
CA ASN A 240 -9.51 20.33 10.34
C ASN A 240 -8.86 21.59 9.76
N THR A 241 -7.57 21.54 9.43
CA THR A 241 -6.84 22.64 8.78
C THR A 241 -7.39 22.92 7.39
N ALA A 242 -7.72 21.88 6.62
CA ALA A 242 -8.36 22.03 5.31
C ALA A 242 -9.72 22.74 5.41
N ARG A 243 -10.55 22.40 6.40
CA ARG A 243 -11.83 23.07 6.65
C ARG A 243 -11.63 24.53 7.06
N TYR A 244 -10.63 24.82 7.88
CA TYR A 244 -10.29 26.19 8.28
C TYR A 244 -9.84 27.04 7.08
N ALA A 245 -9.10 26.45 6.14
CA ALA A 245 -8.69 27.09 4.88
C ALA A 245 -9.82 27.21 3.83
N GLY A 246 -11.07 26.84 4.16
CA GLY A 246 -12.22 26.92 3.25
C GLY A 246 -12.28 25.81 2.19
N ILE A 247 -11.51 24.74 2.34
CA ILE A 247 -11.47 23.62 1.38
C ILE A 247 -12.58 22.62 1.69
N ASN A 248 -13.37 22.29 0.67
CA ASN A 248 -14.43 21.29 0.76
C ASN A 248 -13.86 19.86 0.76
N VAL A 249 -13.48 19.35 1.94
CA VAL A 249 -12.86 18.02 2.12
C VAL A 249 -13.62 16.90 1.40
N LYS A 250 -14.96 16.87 1.50
CA LYS A 250 -15.81 15.85 0.85
C LYS A 250 -15.60 15.82 -0.67
N LYS A 251 -15.56 16.99 -1.30
CA LYS A 251 -15.38 17.13 -2.75
C LYS A 251 -13.97 16.72 -3.19
N VAL A 252 -12.97 17.03 -2.37
CA VAL A 252 -11.57 16.62 -2.59
C VAL A 252 -11.45 15.09 -2.53
N ILE A 253 -12.05 14.43 -1.52
CA ILE A 253 -12.06 12.95 -1.41
C ILE A 253 -12.62 12.32 -2.68
N ILE A 254 -13.82 12.74 -3.10
CA ILE A 254 -14.51 12.16 -4.28
C ILE A 254 -13.69 12.39 -5.55
N ARG A 255 -13.23 13.62 -5.79
CA ARG A 255 -12.45 13.93 -6.99
C ARG A 255 -11.13 13.17 -7.06
N THR A 256 -10.46 12.99 -5.93
CA THR A 256 -9.16 12.30 -5.87
C THR A 256 -9.32 10.82 -6.17
N LEU A 257 -10.38 10.19 -5.65
CA LEU A 257 -10.67 8.79 -5.91
C LEU A 257 -11.18 8.56 -7.33
N VAL A 258 -12.00 9.46 -7.86
CA VAL A 258 -12.36 9.44 -9.30
C VAL A 258 -11.12 9.46 -10.17
N LEU A 259 -10.14 10.32 -9.87
CA LEU A 259 -8.89 10.41 -10.62
C LEU A 259 -8.06 9.11 -10.48
N SER A 260 -7.97 8.56 -9.26
CA SER A 260 -7.31 7.27 -9.01
C SER A 260 -7.97 6.13 -9.81
N GLY A 261 -9.30 6.02 -9.75
CA GLY A 261 -10.08 5.02 -10.48
C GLY A 261 -10.00 5.17 -12.00
N ALA A 262 -10.02 6.39 -12.50
CA ALA A 262 -9.84 6.69 -13.93
C ALA A 262 -8.49 6.21 -14.46
N LEU A 263 -7.42 6.43 -13.69
CA LEU A 263 -6.07 5.97 -14.03
C LEU A 263 -5.95 4.44 -13.95
N CYS A 264 -6.56 3.80 -12.94
CA CYS A 264 -6.66 2.33 -12.89
C CYS A 264 -7.46 1.77 -14.06
N GLY A 265 -8.56 2.41 -14.45
CA GLY A 265 -9.37 2.03 -15.62
C GLY A 265 -8.61 2.19 -16.94
N LEU A 266 -7.72 3.18 -17.05
CA LEU A 266 -6.81 3.31 -18.19
C LEU A 266 -5.87 2.09 -18.30
N VAL A 267 -5.35 1.60 -17.18
CA VAL A 267 -4.50 0.39 -17.17
C VAL A 267 -5.31 -0.83 -17.60
N GLY A 268 -6.56 -0.96 -17.17
CA GLY A 268 -7.45 -2.05 -17.62
C GLY A 268 -7.67 -2.06 -19.14
N PHE A 269 -7.83 -0.88 -19.75
CA PHE A 269 -7.90 -0.74 -21.21
C PHE A 269 -6.60 -1.16 -21.89
N LEU A 270 -5.44 -0.75 -21.37
CA LEU A 270 -4.15 -1.16 -21.94
C LEU A 270 -3.93 -2.67 -21.84
N LEU A 271 -4.36 -3.29 -20.74
CA LEU A 271 -4.19 -4.72 -20.52
C LEU A 271 -5.03 -5.56 -21.49
N VAL A 272 -6.31 -5.22 -21.66
CA VAL A 272 -7.24 -5.96 -22.53
C VAL A 272 -7.04 -5.56 -23.99
N GLY A 273 -7.01 -4.27 -24.31
CA GLY A 273 -6.97 -3.78 -25.68
C GLY A 273 -5.62 -3.95 -26.39
N SER A 274 -4.50 -4.00 -25.65
CA SER A 274 -3.15 -4.04 -26.26
C SER A 274 -2.38 -5.34 -26.05
N ILE A 275 -2.62 -6.10 -24.97
CA ILE A 275 -1.71 -7.16 -24.53
C ILE A 275 -2.37 -8.53 -24.58
N ASN A 276 -3.39 -8.72 -23.77
CA ASN A 276 -3.95 -10.05 -23.56
C ASN A 276 -5.10 -10.35 -24.52
N HIS A 277 -5.80 -9.31 -25.02
CA HIS A 277 -7.00 -9.44 -25.86
C HIS A 277 -8.07 -10.37 -25.26
N MET A 278 -7.98 -10.60 -23.95
CA MET A 278 -8.74 -11.56 -23.16
C MET A 278 -9.05 -10.94 -21.81
N VAL A 279 -10.10 -11.45 -21.16
CA VAL A 279 -10.40 -11.16 -19.76
C VAL A 279 -10.53 -12.46 -18.99
N SER A 280 -9.90 -12.47 -17.81
CA SER A 280 -9.91 -13.53 -16.81
C SER A 280 -10.01 -12.87 -15.42
N THR A 281 -10.37 -13.66 -14.41
CA THR A 281 -10.54 -13.18 -13.03
C THR A 281 -9.25 -12.73 -12.36
N ASN A 282 -8.09 -13.15 -12.88
CA ASN A 282 -6.75 -12.84 -12.36
C ASN A 282 -5.96 -11.87 -13.26
N MET A 283 -6.63 -11.20 -14.21
CA MET A 283 -5.94 -10.31 -15.16
C MET A 283 -5.20 -9.17 -14.47
N ASP A 284 -5.70 -8.69 -13.35
CA ASP A 284 -5.06 -7.65 -12.55
C ASP A 284 -3.67 -8.05 -12.02
N GLY A 285 -3.31 -9.34 -12.00
CA GLY A 285 -1.96 -9.82 -11.67
C GLY A 285 -1.47 -9.32 -10.32
N ASN A 286 -2.40 -9.04 -9.39
CA ASN A 286 -2.15 -8.42 -8.10
C ASN A 286 -1.43 -7.04 -8.16
N MET A 287 -1.43 -6.38 -9.32
CA MET A 287 -0.67 -5.15 -9.59
C MET A 287 -1.08 -3.98 -8.69
N GLY A 288 -2.33 -3.91 -8.24
CA GLY A 288 -2.79 -2.91 -7.28
C GLY A 288 -2.08 -3.05 -5.94
N PHE A 289 -2.02 -4.25 -5.35
CA PHE A 289 -1.30 -4.46 -4.08
C PHE A 289 0.22 -4.25 -4.23
N THR A 290 0.81 -4.73 -5.32
CA THR A 290 2.22 -4.45 -5.63
C THR A 290 2.45 -2.94 -5.84
N GLY A 291 1.51 -2.25 -6.47
CA GLY A 291 1.53 -0.80 -6.66
C GLY A 291 1.50 -0.02 -5.34
N ILE A 292 0.82 -0.53 -4.30
CA ILE A 292 0.89 0.04 -2.94
C ILE A 292 2.33 0.03 -2.44
N MET A 293 3.02 -1.10 -2.58
CA MET A 293 4.41 -1.24 -2.17
C MET A 293 5.32 -0.28 -2.95
N VAL A 294 5.15 -0.18 -4.28
CA VAL A 294 5.90 0.77 -5.12
C VAL A 294 5.70 2.21 -4.65
N ALA A 295 4.46 2.62 -4.38
CA ALA A 295 4.12 3.97 -3.93
C ALA A 295 4.81 4.31 -2.59
N TRP A 296 4.84 3.35 -1.66
CA TRP A 296 5.48 3.48 -0.35
C TRP A 296 7.00 3.52 -0.44
N MET A 297 7.59 2.57 -1.15
CA MET A 297 9.04 2.52 -1.40
C MET A 297 9.55 3.76 -2.14
N GLY A 298 8.72 4.30 -3.04
CA GLY A 298 8.98 5.54 -3.76
C GLY A 298 8.76 6.82 -2.96
N LYS A 299 8.34 6.73 -1.69
CA LYS A 299 8.01 7.88 -0.82
C LYS A 299 7.08 8.89 -1.50
N LEU A 300 6.12 8.41 -2.29
CA LEU A 300 5.16 9.21 -3.07
C LEU A 300 5.84 10.17 -4.09
N ASN A 301 7.05 9.86 -4.53
CA ASN A 301 7.75 10.56 -5.61
C ASN A 301 7.69 9.74 -6.91
N PRO A 302 6.99 10.22 -7.95
CA PRO A 302 6.84 9.53 -9.23
C PRO A 302 8.14 9.04 -9.88
N LEU A 303 9.24 9.79 -9.76
CA LEU A 303 10.51 9.39 -10.39
C LEU A 303 11.15 8.19 -9.68
N ILE A 304 11.11 8.15 -8.35
CA ILE A 304 11.67 7.04 -7.58
C ILE A 304 10.82 5.79 -7.80
N MET A 305 9.50 5.97 -7.92
CA MET A 305 8.57 4.87 -8.21
C MET A 305 8.87 4.18 -9.53
N ALA A 306 9.27 4.92 -10.58
CA ALA A 306 9.67 4.32 -11.86
C ALA A 306 10.85 3.36 -11.71
N GLY A 307 11.86 3.73 -10.91
CA GLY A 307 12.99 2.86 -10.59
C GLY A 307 12.58 1.63 -9.76
N VAL A 308 11.68 1.82 -8.79
CA VAL A 308 11.17 0.72 -7.96
C VAL A 308 10.30 -0.26 -8.76
N SER A 309 9.42 0.24 -9.64
CA SER A 309 8.59 -0.60 -10.51
C SER A 309 9.43 -1.44 -11.46
N LEU A 310 10.54 -0.88 -11.96
CA LEU A 310 11.47 -1.59 -12.82
C LEU A 310 12.15 -2.72 -12.04
N PHE A 311 12.63 -2.42 -10.84
CA PHE A 311 13.27 -3.39 -9.96
C PHE A 311 12.32 -4.55 -9.59
N ILE A 312 11.07 -4.24 -9.26
CA ILE A 312 10.05 -5.26 -8.94
C ILE A 312 9.75 -6.16 -10.14
N ASN A 313 9.56 -5.58 -11.33
CA ASN A 313 9.29 -6.39 -12.52
C ASN A 313 10.51 -7.19 -12.98
N PHE A 314 11.72 -6.65 -12.80
CA PHE A 314 12.96 -7.40 -13.01
C PHE A 314 13.00 -8.66 -12.15
N LEU A 315 12.68 -8.55 -10.86
CA LEU A 315 12.64 -9.70 -9.96
C LEU A 315 11.54 -10.68 -10.34
N SER A 316 10.30 -10.22 -10.54
CA SER A 316 9.17 -11.10 -10.87
C SER A 316 9.40 -11.87 -12.19
N ARG A 317 9.89 -11.19 -13.24
CA ARG A 317 10.20 -11.83 -14.53
C ARG A 317 11.42 -12.76 -14.45
N GLY A 318 12.46 -12.33 -13.74
CA GLY A 318 13.64 -13.16 -13.49
C GLY A 318 13.27 -14.44 -12.73
N MET A 319 12.43 -14.31 -11.70
CA MET A 319 11.96 -15.44 -10.89
C MET A 319 11.07 -16.40 -11.67
N ALA A 320 10.19 -15.89 -12.54
CA ALA A 320 9.40 -16.74 -13.43
C ALA A 320 10.29 -17.58 -14.37
N GLN A 321 11.39 -17.00 -14.86
CA GLN A 321 12.37 -17.73 -15.67
C GLN A 321 13.12 -18.78 -14.83
N VAL A 322 13.56 -18.42 -13.63
CA VAL A 322 14.19 -19.36 -12.68
C VAL A 322 13.25 -20.55 -12.41
N CYS A 323 11.96 -20.32 -12.18
CA CYS A 323 11.00 -21.40 -11.99
C CYS A 323 10.93 -22.33 -13.20
N THR A 324 10.95 -21.76 -14.41
CA THR A 324 10.92 -22.54 -15.67
C THR A 324 12.19 -23.36 -15.86
N ASP A 325 13.35 -22.73 -15.69
CA ASP A 325 14.65 -23.37 -15.94
C ASP A 325 14.97 -24.45 -14.90
N PHE A 326 14.54 -24.26 -13.65
CA PHE A 326 14.73 -25.23 -12.55
C PHE A 326 13.62 -26.29 -12.50
N GLY A 327 12.62 -26.23 -13.39
CA GLY A 327 11.55 -27.23 -13.49
C GLY A 327 10.49 -27.16 -12.40
N PHE A 328 10.32 -26.00 -11.75
CA PHE A 328 9.24 -25.79 -10.79
C PHE A 328 7.93 -25.49 -11.53
N THR A 329 6.93 -26.35 -11.34
CA THR A 329 5.61 -26.22 -12.00
C THR A 329 4.70 -25.16 -11.36
N SER A 330 5.03 -24.67 -10.16
CA SER A 330 4.17 -23.74 -9.42
C SER A 330 4.66 -22.30 -9.46
N GLU A 331 3.79 -21.38 -9.92
CA GLU A 331 4.03 -19.93 -9.85
C GLU A 331 4.16 -19.43 -8.41
N ALA A 332 3.57 -20.16 -7.44
CA ALA A 332 3.64 -19.85 -6.02
C ALA A 332 5.08 -19.72 -5.48
N LEU A 333 6.04 -20.48 -6.04
CA LEU A 333 7.42 -20.42 -5.59
C LEU A 333 8.08 -19.09 -5.98
N SER A 334 7.78 -18.57 -7.18
CA SER A 334 8.19 -17.24 -7.61
C SER A 334 7.62 -16.17 -6.69
N ASP A 335 6.33 -16.25 -6.35
CA ASP A 335 5.67 -15.27 -5.47
C ASP A 335 6.21 -15.28 -4.04
N ILE A 336 6.54 -16.46 -3.50
CA ILE A 336 7.17 -16.58 -2.17
C ILE A 336 8.54 -15.90 -2.17
N VAL A 337 9.36 -16.13 -3.19
CA VAL A 337 10.70 -15.53 -3.27
C VAL A 337 10.61 -14.02 -3.46
N VAL A 338 9.73 -13.55 -4.33
CA VAL A 338 9.47 -12.13 -4.54
C VAL A 338 8.96 -11.47 -3.24
N GLY A 339 8.04 -12.14 -2.53
CA GLY A 339 7.53 -11.70 -1.23
C GLY A 339 8.61 -11.66 -0.13
N LEU A 340 9.52 -12.63 -0.10
CA LEU A 340 10.68 -12.64 0.79
C LEU A 340 11.58 -11.43 0.53
N ILE A 341 11.85 -11.13 -0.75
CA ILE A 341 12.64 -9.96 -1.13
C ILE A 341 11.94 -8.66 -0.68
N TYR A 342 10.62 -8.57 -0.82
CA TYR A 342 9.86 -7.42 -0.32
C TYR A 342 9.95 -7.28 1.19
N PHE A 343 9.87 -8.39 1.94
CA PHE A 343 10.01 -8.39 3.39
C PHE A 343 11.36 -7.83 3.83
N PHE A 344 12.47 -8.30 3.24
CA PHE A 344 13.80 -7.77 3.52
C PHE A 344 13.94 -6.29 3.13
N PHE A 345 13.36 -5.89 1.99
CA PHE A 345 13.41 -4.50 1.55
C PHE A 345 12.70 -3.56 2.55
N ILE A 346 11.47 -3.90 2.96
CA ILE A 346 10.70 -3.13 3.92
C ILE A 346 11.40 -3.13 5.29
N GLY A 347 11.93 -4.29 5.71
CA GLY A 347 12.73 -4.41 6.92
C GLY A 347 13.94 -3.47 6.93
N CYS A 348 14.61 -3.29 5.79
CA CYS A 348 15.73 -2.36 5.69
C CYS A 348 15.30 -0.89 5.72
N GLU A 349 14.12 -0.52 5.23
CA GLU A 349 13.57 0.83 5.45
C GLU A 349 13.34 1.14 6.94
N PHE A 350 12.95 0.13 7.74
CA PHE A 350 12.87 0.29 9.20
C PHE A 350 14.25 0.61 9.79
N PHE A 351 15.31 -0.11 9.42
CA PHE A 351 16.68 0.17 9.91
C PHE A 351 17.29 1.47 9.37
N ILE A 352 16.81 1.97 8.23
CA ILE A 352 17.21 3.27 7.68
C ILE A 352 16.54 4.39 8.47
N SER A 353 15.24 4.27 8.75
CA SER A 353 14.42 5.30 9.38
C SER A 353 14.53 5.33 10.91
N TYR A 354 14.83 4.19 11.53
CA TYR A 354 14.88 4.01 12.98
C TYR A 354 16.24 3.51 13.43
N LYS A 355 16.76 4.08 14.52
CA LYS A 355 17.95 3.60 15.21
C LYS A 355 17.51 2.78 16.41
N VAL A 356 17.90 1.53 16.42
CA VAL A 356 17.70 0.64 17.57
C VAL A 356 18.86 0.89 18.54
N HIS A 357 18.56 1.49 19.69
CA HIS A 357 19.50 1.59 20.79
C HIS A 357 19.28 0.38 21.70
N PHE A 358 20.25 -0.53 21.70
CA PHE A 358 20.33 -1.57 22.71
C PHE A 358 20.98 -0.95 23.95
N ASN A 359 20.24 -0.90 25.06
CA ASN A 359 20.82 -0.45 26.32
C ASN A 359 21.80 -1.52 26.80
N SER A 360 23.10 -1.32 26.54
CA SER A 360 24.14 -2.16 27.13
C SER A 360 24.22 -1.84 28.62
N SER A 361 23.37 -2.50 29.39
CA SER A 361 23.48 -2.58 30.85
C SER A 361 24.73 -3.38 31.21
N ARG A 362 25.90 -2.73 31.15
CA ARG A 362 27.06 -3.03 32.00
C ARG A 362 28.11 -1.92 32.02
N GLN A 363 27.74 -0.68 32.38
CA GLN A 363 28.73 0.21 32.98
C GLN A 363 28.90 -0.16 34.44
N LYS A 364 29.93 -0.99 34.67
CA LYS A 364 30.50 -1.39 35.96
C LYS A 364 30.73 -0.14 36.82
N GLY A 365 30.30 -0.20 38.07
CA GLY A 365 30.19 0.95 38.97
C GLY A 365 31.43 1.83 39.06
N ARG A 366 31.20 3.14 39.05
CA ARG A 366 32.05 4.12 39.71
C ARG A 366 31.13 4.97 40.58
N VAL A 367 31.02 4.57 41.84
CA VAL A 367 30.44 5.40 42.89
C VAL A 367 31.37 6.62 43.01
N ALA A 368 30.88 7.80 42.65
CA ALA A 368 31.54 9.04 43.04
C ALA A 368 31.30 9.25 44.55
N PRO A 369 32.33 9.58 45.35
CA PRO A 369 32.16 9.76 46.78
C PRO A 369 31.31 11.00 47.06
N ALA A 370 30.44 10.87 48.07
CA ALA A 370 29.63 11.96 48.61
C ALA A 370 30.54 13.12 49.04
N PHE A 371 30.24 14.31 48.52
CA PHE A 371 30.88 15.54 48.93
C PHE A 371 30.35 15.91 50.33
N SER A 372 31.12 15.60 51.37
CA SER A 372 30.89 16.14 52.70
C SER A 372 31.33 17.60 52.71
N MET A 373 30.42 18.52 53.02
CA MET A 373 30.83 19.85 53.45
C MET A 373 29.94 20.27 54.61
N ASN A 374 30.52 20.25 55.80
CA ASN A 374 29.97 20.92 56.96
C ASN A 374 31.09 21.71 57.65
N ALA A 375 30.71 22.92 58.05
CA ALA A 375 31.33 23.85 59.00
C ALA A 375 32.55 24.69 58.56
N ALA A 376 32.30 26.00 58.38
CA ALA A 376 33.03 27.05 59.09
C ALA A 376 32.15 28.31 59.29
N SER A 377 31.80 28.54 60.54
CA SER A 377 31.36 29.74 61.27
C SER A 377 31.51 31.13 60.62
N GLU A 378 30.44 31.95 60.69
CA GLU A 378 30.57 33.36 61.14
C GLU A 378 29.25 33.86 61.80
N LYS A 379 29.40 34.64 62.87
CA LYS A 379 28.36 35.13 63.80
C LYS A 379 27.76 36.48 63.36
N ASP A 380 26.52 36.75 63.78
CA ASP A 380 26.09 37.90 64.63
C ASP A 380 24.66 38.41 64.32
N GLY A 381 23.89 38.71 65.39
CA GLY A 381 22.78 39.69 65.37
C GLY A 381 21.35 39.15 65.63
N ALA A 382 20.80 39.44 66.82
CA ALA A 382 19.49 39.05 67.35
C ALA A 382 18.27 39.82 66.75
N PRO A 383 17.01 39.37 66.97
CA PRO A 383 15.78 39.92 66.39
C PRO A 383 15.02 40.86 67.34
N PRO A 384 13.98 41.59 66.87
CA PRO A 384 12.91 42.05 67.76
C PRO A 384 11.54 41.44 67.43
N GLU A 385 10.76 41.36 68.53
CA GLU A 385 9.42 40.84 68.76
C GLU A 385 8.27 41.64 68.09
N GLY A 386 7.07 41.04 68.10
CA GLY A 386 5.78 41.76 68.01
C GLY A 386 4.70 40.97 67.25
N THR A 387 4.08 39.96 67.87
CA THR A 387 2.72 39.97 68.49
C THR A 387 1.53 39.96 67.52
N LEU A 388 0.78 38.85 67.59
CA LEU A 388 -0.59 38.62 67.12
C LEU A 388 -1.60 39.43 67.95
N PRO A 389 -2.88 39.49 67.52
CA PRO A 389 -3.92 39.06 68.45
C PRO A 389 -4.97 38.11 67.85
N GLU A 390 -5.47 37.24 68.72
CA GLU A 390 -6.56 36.28 68.54
C GLU A 390 -7.95 36.91 68.71
N GLY A 391 -8.95 36.34 68.02
CA GLY A 391 -10.20 35.86 68.66
C GLY A 391 -11.42 36.77 68.71
N GLN A 392 -12.46 36.44 67.92
CA GLN A 392 -13.85 36.31 68.42
C GLN A 392 -14.76 35.57 67.43
N ALA A 393 -15.64 34.72 67.97
CA ALA A 393 -16.56 33.80 67.30
C ALA A 393 -18.04 34.23 67.47
N LEU A 394 -18.93 33.50 66.78
CA LEU A 394 -20.43 33.47 66.83
C LEU A 394 -21.13 34.38 65.79
N SER A 395 -22.20 33.99 65.07
CA SER A 395 -23.04 32.78 65.01
C SER A 395 -24.00 32.88 63.79
N ASP A 396 -24.57 31.72 63.43
CA ASP A 396 -25.86 31.48 62.77
C ASP A 396 -26.10 31.72 61.26
N GLY A 397 -26.51 30.62 60.59
CA GLY A 397 -27.80 30.61 59.90
C GLY A 397 -27.83 30.28 58.41
N THR A 398 -28.36 29.09 58.09
CA THR A 398 -29.09 28.68 56.86
C THR A 398 -28.33 28.42 55.53
N ALA A 399 -28.44 27.17 55.07
CA ALA A 399 -28.20 26.67 53.71
C ALA A 399 -29.50 26.72 52.87
N PRO A 400 -29.62 26.14 51.64
CA PRO A 400 -28.65 25.84 50.57
C PRO A 400 -29.15 26.29 49.16
N ALA A 401 -28.32 26.16 48.10
CA ALA A 401 -28.66 25.48 46.82
C ALA A 401 -27.62 25.72 45.70
N GLY A 402 -27.26 24.64 44.99
CA GLY A 402 -26.85 24.69 43.58
C GLY A 402 -25.36 24.55 43.28
N GLY A 403 -24.89 23.32 43.02
CA GLY A 403 -23.55 23.06 42.46
C GLY A 403 -23.44 21.63 41.93
N GLU A 404 -23.51 21.49 40.61
CA GLU A 404 -23.43 20.24 39.84
C GLU A 404 -22.02 19.59 39.93
N ARG A 405 -21.98 18.25 39.94
CA ARG A 405 -20.77 17.41 39.94
C ARG A 405 -20.26 17.12 38.51
N PRO A 406 -18.94 16.92 38.31
CA PRO A 406 -18.36 16.43 37.05
C PRO A 406 -18.51 14.90 36.87
N PRO A 407 -18.46 14.37 35.63
CA PRO A 407 -18.77 12.96 35.34
C PRO A 407 -17.61 11.98 35.60
N GLU A 408 -17.94 10.84 36.21
CA GLU A 408 -17.06 9.68 36.47
C GLU A 408 -16.90 8.77 35.24
N ALA A 409 -15.76 8.06 35.19
CA ALA A 409 -15.41 7.04 34.20
C ALA A 409 -16.13 5.69 34.46
N PRO A 410 -16.44 4.87 33.44
CA PRO A 410 -17.12 3.60 33.63
C PRO A 410 -16.20 2.49 34.15
N GLY A 411 -16.63 1.91 35.28
CA GLY A 411 -15.99 0.79 35.96
C GLY A 411 -16.29 -0.59 35.38
N VAL A 412 -15.38 -1.50 35.74
CA VAL A 412 -15.30 -2.93 35.43
C VAL A 412 -16.48 -3.71 36.04
N LEU A 413 -17.13 -4.59 35.26
CA LEU A 413 -18.13 -5.55 35.74
C LEU A 413 -17.48 -6.86 36.24
N PRO A 414 -17.98 -7.46 37.33
CA PRO A 414 -17.38 -8.64 37.96
C PRO A 414 -17.79 -9.96 37.31
N LYS A 415 -16.92 -10.97 37.49
CA LYS A 415 -17.09 -12.37 37.06
C LYS A 415 -18.05 -13.14 37.97
N GLY A 416 -18.95 -13.93 37.35
CA GLY A 416 -19.45 -15.19 37.89
C GLY A 416 -20.87 -15.17 38.46
N ALA A 417 -21.83 -15.75 37.72
CA ALA A 417 -22.91 -16.63 38.18
C ALA A 417 -23.91 -16.90 37.04
N LEU A 418 -24.48 -18.12 37.02
CA LEU A 418 -25.36 -18.78 36.04
C LEU A 418 -24.63 -19.32 34.80
N GLY A 419 -24.54 -20.63 34.52
CA GLY A 419 -25.31 -21.79 35.02
C GLY A 419 -25.97 -22.51 33.83
N ASP A 420 -25.31 -23.56 33.36
CA ASP A 420 -25.75 -24.71 32.56
C ASP A 420 -27.09 -24.66 31.78
N VAL A 421 -27.00 -24.69 30.45
CA VAL A 421 -27.93 -25.47 29.59
C VAL A 421 -27.13 -26.12 28.45
N ALA A 422 -27.31 -27.42 28.31
CA ALA A 422 -26.57 -28.35 27.46
C ALA A 422 -26.83 -28.20 25.94
N ALA A 423 -25.89 -28.75 25.17
CA ALA A 423 -25.88 -28.93 23.72
C ALA A 423 -27.00 -29.86 23.19
N PRO A 424 -27.15 -30.01 21.85
CA PRO A 424 -26.42 -31.12 21.23
C PRO A 424 -25.79 -30.83 19.85
N GLU A 425 -24.83 -31.70 19.54
CA GLU A 425 -24.08 -31.89 18.30
C GLU A 425 -24.96 -32.39 17.13
N GLU A 426 -24.61 -31.99 15.90
CA GLU A 426 -24.97 -32.68 14.65
C GLU A 426 -23.77 -32.54 13.69
N ASN A 427 -22.88 -33.54 13.64
CA ASN A 427 -22.81 -34.65 12.68
C ASN A 427 -22.26 -34.28 11.30
N GLU A 428 -20.95 -34.51 11.15
CA GLU A 428 -20.35 -35.03 9.91
C GLU A 428 -21.01 -36.36 9.53
N LYS A 429 -21.43 -36.49 8.25
CA LYS A 429 -21.29 -37.72 7.45
C LYS A 429 -21.64 -37.48 5.98
N GLU A 430 -20.67 -37.87 5.15
CA GLU A 430 -20.79 -38.54 3.84
C GLU A 430 -22.06 -38.33 2.99
N GLU A 431 -21.87 -37.86 1.75
CA GLU A 431 -22.37 -38.60 0.57
C GLU A 431 -21.65 -38.20 -0.74
N ARG A 432 -20.93 -39.20 -1.28
CA ARG A 432 -20.62 -39.58 -2.68
C ARG A 432 -20.05 -38.60 -3.69
#